data_AF-A0A9E0EC17-F1
#
_entry.id   AF-A0A9E0EC17-F1
#
_cell.length_a   1.000
_cell.length_b   1.000
_cell.length_c   1.000
_cell.angle_alpha   90.00
_cell.angle_beta   90.00
_cell.angle_gamma   90.00
#
_symmetry.space_group_name_H-M   'P 1'
#
loop_
_entity.id
_entity.type
_entity.pdbx_description
1 polymer ?
#
loop_
_entity_poly.entity_id
_entity_poly.type
_entity_poly.pdbx_seq_one_letter_code
_entity_poly.pdbx_strand_id
1 'polypeptide(L)'
;MIALEHLRVKIAAELDQLREDMEEIGVQLCLDEEVMLRCMSHLQRLDEMGQRSNWLAAMVRASNPSEVIPEITLQTLADRLKE
;
A
#
# COMPACT_ATOMS: atom_id res chain seq x y z
N MET A 1 17.63 -9.06 19.20
CA MET A 1 16.30 -8.42 19.15
C MET A 1 16.32 -7.09 18.41
N ILE A 2 17.20 -6.13 18.75
CA ILE A 2 17.27 -4.79 18.13
C ILE A 2 17.39 -4.81 16.58
N ALA A 3 18.17 -5.73 16.01
CA ALA A 3 18.38 -5.80 14.56
C ALA A 3 17.11 -6.14 13.77
N LEU A 4 16.22 -6.99 14.31
CA LEU A 4 14.98 -7.38 13.63
C LEU A 4 13.96 -6.24 13.66
N GLU A 5 13.84 -5.55 14.80
CA GLU A 5 12.98 -4.39 14.95
C GLU A 5 13.41 -3.24 14.03
N HIS A 6 14.71 -2.98 13.96
CA HIS A 6 15.27 -2.00 13.04
C HIS A 6 15.03 -2.38 11.56
N LEU A 7 15.11 -3.67 11.22
CA LEU A 7 14.79 -4.15 9.87
C LEU A 7 13.31 -3.96 9.54
N ARG A 8 12.39 -4.23 10.47
CA ARG A 8 10.94 -3.98 10.29
C ARG A 8 10.67 -2.50 9.97
N VAL A 9 11.28 -1.59 10.72
CA VAL A 9 11.14 -0.14 10.47
C VAL A 9 11.60 0.22 9.05
N LYS A 10 12.75 -0.30 8.61
CA LYS A 10 13.25 -0.07 7.25
C LYS A 10 12.31 -0.63 6.18
N ILE A 11 11.83 -1.86 6.33
CA ILE A 11 10.88 -2.47 5.38
C ILE A 11 9.60 -1.65 5.30
N ALA A 12 9.07 -1.19 6.44
CA ALA A 12 7.89 -0.36 6.43
C ALA A 12 8.13 0.99 5.75
N ALA A 13 9.31 1.59 5.89
CA ALA A 13 9.68 2.82 5.19
C ALA A 13 9.77 2.60 3.67
N GLU A 14 10.34 1.50 3.21
CA GLU A 14 10.35 1.15 1.78
C GLU A 14 8.93 0.95 1.23
N LEU A 15 8.03 0.35 2.01
CA LEU A 15 6.61 0.21 1.62
C LEU A 15 5.89 1.57 1.54
N ASP A 16 6.21 2.51 2.43
CA ASP A 16 5.69 3.89 2.32
C ASP A 16 6.25 4.59 1.08
N GLN A 17 7.55 4.43 0.78
CA GLN A 17 8.15 5.01 -0.42
C GLN A 17 7.50 4.46 -1.70
N LEU A 18 7.26 3.14 -1.77
CA LEU A 18 6.54 2.55 -2.89
C LEU A 18 5.13 3.12 -3.04
N ARG A 19 4.44 3.42 -1.92
CA ARG A 19 3.13 4.08 -1.95
C ARG A 19 3.23 5.48 -2.56
N GLU A 20 4.21 6.27 -2.12
CA GLU A 20 4.43 7.63 -2.62
C GLU A 20 4.78 7.63 -4.11
N ASP A 21 5.66 6.73 -4.56
CA ASP A 21 6.03 6.59 -5.97
C ASP A 21 4.81 6.22 -6.82
N MET A 22 3.96 5.30 -6.35
CA MET A 22 2.73 4.92 -7.05
C MET A 22 1.71 6.07 -7.10
N GLU A 23 1.59 6.85 -6.03
CA GLU A 23 0.73 8.03 -5.96
C GLU A 23 1.21 9.13 -6.92
N GLU A 24 2.51 9.42 -6.95
CA GLU A 24 3.10 10.38 -7.88
C GLU A 24 2.87 9.97 -9.33
N ILE A 25 3.18 8.71 -9.68
CA ILE A 25 2.94 8.18 -11.03
C ILE A 25 1.45 8.25 -11.37
N GLY A 26 0.58 7.85 -10.45
CA GLY A 26 -0.87 7.88 -10.64
C GLY A 26 -1.38 9.30 -10.93
N VAL A 27 -0.93 10.29 -10.16
CA VAL A 27 -1.27 11.70 -10.38
C VAL A 27 -0.81 12.15 -11.77
N GLN A 28 0.44 11.89 -12.15
CA GLN A 28 0.95 12.30 -13.47
C GLN A 28 0.16 11.67 -14.62
N LEU A 29 -0.23 10.40 -14.51
CA LEU A 29 -1.02 9.71 -15.54
C LEU A 29 -2.46 10.20 -15.60
N CYS A 30 -3.05 10.60 -14.47
CA CYS A 30 -4.41 11.14 -14.41
C CYS A 30 -4.51 12.57 -14.96
N LEU A 31 -3.40 13.31 -15.06
CA LEU A 31 -3.39 14.66 -15.66
C LEU A 31 -3.54 14.65 -17.20
N ASP A 32 -3.28 13.51 -17.84
CA ASP A 32 -3.55 13.29 -19.26
C ASP A 32 -4.92 12.60 -19.42
N GLU A 33 -5.90 13.34 -19.93
CA GLU A 33 -7.28 12.87 -20.07
C GLU A 33 -7.40 11.63 -20.98
N GLU A 34 -6.62 11.57 -22.08
CA GLU A 34 -6.66 10.43 -23.00
C GLU A 34 -6.11 9.17 -22.32
N VAL A 35 -4.99 9.32 -21.61
CA VAL A 35 -4.40 8.22 -20.83
C VAL A 35 -5.33 7.78 -19.71
N MET A 36 -5.89 8.72 -18.95
CA MET A 36 -6.82 8.44 -17.85
C MET A 36 -8.02 7.62 -18.35
N LEU A 37 -8.68 8.07 -19.42
CA LEU A 37 -9.86 7.39 -19.96
C LEU A 37 -9.51 6.00 -20.51
N ARG A 38 -8.39 5.88 -21.23
CA ARG A 38 -7.96 4.61 -21.83
C ARG A 38 -7.48 3.59 -20.79
N CYS A 39 -6.85 4.05 -19.72
CA CYS A 39 -6.14 3.22 -18.74
C CYS A 39 -6.81 3.23 -17.35
N MET A 40 -8.07 3.66 -17.24
CA MET A 40 -8.79 3.81 -15.96
C MET A 40 -8.68 2.58 -15.04
N SER A 41 -8.86 1.37 -15.59
CA SER A 41 -8.75 0.13 -14.80
C SER A 41 -7.32 -0.16 -14.32
N HIS A 42 -6.30 0.23 -15.08
CA HIS A 42 -4.91 0.13 -14.67
C HIS A 42 -4.56 1.15 -13.58
N LEU A 43 -5.11 2.37 -13.67
CA LEU A 43 -4.94 3.42 -12.67
C LEU A 43 -5.63 3.05 -11.35
N GLN A 44 -6.83 2.48 -11.40
CA GLN A 44 -7.49 1.91 -10.21
C GLN A 44 -6.64 0.81 -9.56
N ARG A 45 -6.03 -0.07 -10.37
CA ARG A 45 -5.15 -1.11 -9.85
C ARG A 45 -3.86 -0.55 -9.26
N LEU A 46 -3.33 0.54 -9.81
CA LEU A 46 -2.18 1.25 -9.25
C LEU A 46 -2.54 1.86 -7.88
N ASP A 47 -3.70 2.48 -7.77
CA ASP A 47 -4.21 2.98 -6.48
C ASP A 47 -4.39 1.84 -5.45
N GLU A 48 -4.98 0.71 -5.84
CA GLU A 48 -5.07 -0.47 -4.98
C GLU A 48 -3.69 -0.99 -4.54
N MET A 49 -2.66 -0.92 -5.39
CA MET A 49 -1.29 -1.26 -5.02
C MET A 49 -0.76 -0.30 -3.94
N GLY A 50 -1.01 1.01 -4.09
CA GLY A 50 -0.69 2.02 -3.08
C GLY A 50 -1.37 1.76 -1.74
N GLN A 51 -2.69 1.51 -1.75
CA GLN A 51 -3.44 1.17 -0.55
C GLN A 51 -2.94 -0.11 0.13
N ARG A 52 -2.58 -1.15 -0.64
CA ARG A 52 -1.96 -2.36 -0.08
C ARG A 52 -0.62 -2.06 0.58
N SER A 53 0.23 -1.28 -0.07
CA SER A 53 1.55 -0.93 0.47
C SER A 53 1.41 -0.20 1.80
N ASN A 54 0.46 0.75 1.90
CA ASN A 54 0.13 1.45 3.13
C ASN A 54 -0.23 0.49 4.29
N TRP A 55 -1.17 -0.43 4.05
CA TRP A 55 -1.62 -1.37 5.07
C TRP A 55 -0.53 -2.36 5.48
N LEU A 56 0.27 -2.84 4.52
CA LEU A 56 1.40 -3.71 4.82
C LEU A 56 2.46 -2.97 5.64
N ALA A 57 2.74 -1.70 5.35
CA ALA A 57 3.67 -0.90 6.13
C ALA A 57 3.18 -0.71 7.59
N ALA A 58 1.88 -0.43 7.77
CA ALA A 58 1.26 -0.35 9.09
C ALA A 58 1.38 -1.67 9.87
N MET A 59 1.09 -2.81 9.24
CA MET A 59 1.26 -4.15 9.84
C MET A 59 2.71 -4.44 10.22
N VAL A 60 3.66 -4.08 9.35
CA VAL A 60 5.09 -4.28 9.63
C VAL A 60 5.55 -3.43 10.82
N ARG A 61 4.99 -2.24 11.04
CA ARG A 61 5.29 -1.39 12.21
C ARG A 61 4.62 -1.86 13.50
N ALA A 62 3.43 -2.46 13.41
CA ALA A 62 2.64 -2.82 14.59
C ALA A 62 3.34 -3.86 15.48
N SER A 63 3.28 -3.68 16.80
CA SER A 63 3.78 -4.67 17.75
C SER A 63 3.06 -6.02 17.60
N ASN A 64 1.77 -5.99 17.27
CA ASN A 64 0.96 -7.14 16.90
C ASN A 64 0.28 -6.90 15.54
N PRO A 65 0.79 -7.45 14.43
CA PRO A 65 0.23 -7.22 13.09
C PRO A 65 -1.25 -7.61 12.95
N SER A 66 -1.73 -8.58 13.73
CA SER A 66 -3.12 -9.04 13.66
C SER A 66 -4.12 -8.00 14.15
N GLU A 67 -3.69 -7.05 14.98
CA GLU A 67 -4.54 -5.94 15.46
C GLU A 67 -4.81 -4.89 14.38
N VAL A 68 -4.01 -4.85 13.32
CA VAL A 68 -4.19 -3.93 12.19
C VAL A 68 -5.23 -4.45 11.19
N ILE A 69 -5.40 -5.77 11.08
CA ILE A 69 -6.31 -6.41 10.10
C ILE A 69 -7.75 -5.86 10.15
N PRO A 70 -8.37 -5.64 11.33
CA PRO A 70 -9.71 -5.05 11.42
C PRO A 70 -9.81 -3.61 10.90
N GLU A 71 -8.70 -2.88 10.83
CA GLU A 71 -8.66 -1.49 10.36
C GLU A 71 -8.54 -1.40 8.83
N ILE A 72 -8.13 -2.49 8.17
CA ILE A 72 -7.89 -2.52 6.72
C ILE A 72 -9.20 -2.26 5.96
N THR A 73 -9.27 -1.10 5.33
CA THR A 73 -10.42 -0.67 4.49
C THR A 73 -10.42 -1.33 3.11
N LEU A 74 -9.27 -1.80 2.63
CA LEU A 74 -9.15 -2.51 1.37
C LEU A 74 -9.62 -3.97 1.57
N GLN A 75 -10.91 -4.21 1.34
CA GLN A 75 -11.58 -5.48 1.64
C GLN A 75 -10.85 -6.71 1.07
N THR A 76 -10.38 -6.63 -0.18
CA THR A 76 -9.67 -7.76 -0.81
C THR A 76 -8.37 -8.12 -0.09
N LEU A 77 -7.69 -7.16 0.53
CA LEU A 77 -6.52 -7.42 1.36
C LEU A 77 -6.94 -7.97 2.72
N ALA A 78 -7.93 -7.35 3.36
CA ALA A 78 -8.45 -7.78 4.65
C ALA A 78 -8.91 -9.25 4.62
N ASP A 79 -9.61 -9.67 3.56
CA ASP A 79 -10.10 -11.04 3.41
C ASP A 79 -8.94 -12.04 3.33
N ARG A 80 -7.94 -11.78 2.48
CA ARG A 80 -6.76 -12.63 2.34
C ARG A 80 -5.92 -12.78 3.61
N LEU A 81 -6.00 -11.82 4.54
CA LEU A 81 -5.23 -11.83 5.79
C LEU A 81 -6.00 -12.44 6.96
N LYS A 82 -7.32 -12.63 6.84
CA LYS A 82 -8.17 -13.26 7.86
C LYS A 82 -8.23 -14.79 7.71
N GLU A 83 -7.92 -15.31 6.52
CA GLU A 83 -7.78 -16.74 6.21
C GLU A 83 -6.50 -17.34 6.82
#